data_AF-U1PUF0-F1
#
_entry.id   AF-U1PUF0-F1
#
_cell.length_a   1.000
_cell.length_b   1.000
_cell.length_c   1.000
_cell.angle_alpha   90.00
_cell.angle_beta   90.00
_cell.angle_gamma   90.00
#
_symmetry.space_group_name_H-M   'P 1'
#
loop_
_entity.id
_entity.type
_entity.pdbx_description
1 polymer ?
#
loop_
_entity_poly.entity_id
_entity_poly.type
_entity_poly.pdbx_seq_one_letter_code
_entity_poly.pdbx_strand_id
1 'polypeptide(L)'
;MTSSTLIADVIGNPLLEDYGRFLFPIAFNPPWPGDTLADVAGLLTWYSFVNTDTTVDVVGDLLGRRERGEVVFHSIYTEAEKASDPTLRDTGIFVSSAQGSTAGGRPRVAVCSAGGGFAYVGSIHDSMPHALWLSRHGYTAFTLQYRPDLRSGCADLARAISFIHSRADELDVDPACYSL
;
A
#
# COMPACT_ATOMS: atom_id res chain seq x y z
N MET A 1 14.77 11.54 2.80
CA MET A 1 14.72 10.48 1.78
C MET A 1 15.14 11.09 0.44
N THR A 2 15.94 10.39 -0.37
CA THR A 2 16.38 10.87 -1.70
C THR A 2 16.29 9.74 -2.73
N SER A 3 16.39 10.07 -4.02
CA SER A 3 16.40 9.07 -5.11
C SER A 3 17.56 8.07 -5.01
N SER A 4 18.65 8.47 -4.36
CA SER A 4 19.84 7.63 -4.12
C SER A 4 19.72 6.68 -2.93
N THR A 5 18.61 6.69 -2.18
CA THR A 5 18.41 5.74 -1.08
C THR A 5 18.24 4.33 -1.65
N LEU A 6 18.90 3.34 -1.02
CA LEU A 6 18.82 1.94 -1.45
C LEU A 6 17.42 1.38 -1.22
N ILE A 7 16.93 0.61 -2.20
CA ILE A 7 15.64 -0.09 -2.07
C ILE A 7 15.69 -1.08 -0.89
N ALA A 8 16.83 -1.75 -0.70
CA ALA A 8 17.04 -2.67 0.42
C ALA A 8 16.90 -2.00 1.79
N ASP A 9 17.40 -0.77 1.95
CA ASP A 9 17.30 -0.01 3.21
C ASP A 9 15.85 0.39 3.51
N VAL A 10 15.06 0.65 2.47
CA VAL A 10 13.62 0.93 2.62
C VAL A 10 12.89 -0.34 3.03
N ILE A 11 13.08 -1.46 2.33
CA ILE A 11 12.43 -2.74 2.64
C ILE A 11 12.78 -3.20 4.06
N GLY A 12 14.05 -3.11 4.44
CA GLY A 12 14.54 -3.53 5.75
C GLY A 12 14.40 -2.48 6.85
N ASN A 13 13.72 -1.36 6.60
CA ASN A 13 13.59 -0.30 7.59
C ASN A 13 12.78 -0.80 8.80
N PRO A 14 13.32 -0.75 10.04
CA PRO A 14 12.62 -1.24 11.23
C PRO A 14 11.25 -0.61 11.46
N LEU A 15 11.02 0.62 10.99
CA LEU A 15 9.74 1.31 11.10
C LEU A 15 8.63 0.65 10.28
N LEU A 16 8.98 -0.06 9.21
CA LEU A 16 8.05 -0.74 8.29
C LEU A 16 7.85 -2.22 8.63
N GLU A 17 8.50 -2.72 9.69
CA GLU A 17 8.35 -4.09 10.17
C GLU A 17 8.48 -5.10 9.00
N ASP A 18 7.60 -6.10 8.92
CA ASP A 18 7.59 -7.07 7.80
C ASP A 18 6.94 -6.49 6.53
N TYR A 19 6.06 -5.49 6.63
CA TYR A 19 5.30 -5.00 5.48
C TYR A 19 6.10 -4.07 4.55
N GLY A 20 7.34 -3.72 4.89
CA GLY A 20 8.29 -3.06 3.99
C GLY A 20 8.49 -3.83 2.67
N ARG A 21 8.36 -5.16 2.71
CA ARG A 21 8.44 -6.05 1.55
C ARG A 21 7.31 -5.88 0.52
N PHE A 22 6.20 -5.24 0.88
CA PHE A 22 5.05 -5.01 0.00
C PHE A 22 5.14 -3.71 -0.81
N LEU A 23 6.10 -2.84 -0.52
CA LEU A 23 6.26 -1.61 -1.28
C LEU A 23 6.68 -1.94 -2.71
N PHE A 24 7.62 -2.87 -2.88
CA PHE A 24 8.21 -3.22 -4.17
C PHE A 24 7.83 -4.66 -4.58
N PRO A 25 7.80 -4.99 -5.88
CA PRO A 25 7.39 -6.30 -6.37
C PRO A 25 8.48 -7.38 -6.21
N ILE A 26 9.06 -7.51 -5.01
CA ILE A 26 10.29 -8.27 -4.78
C ILE A 26 10.15 -9.78 -5.01
N ALA A 27 8.93 -10.32 -4.88
CA ALA A 27 8.65 -11.73 -5.15
C ALA A 27 8.65 -12.05 -6.65
N PHE A 28 8.44 -11.05 -7.49
CA PHE A 28 8.41 -11.17 -8.94
C PHE A 28 9.76 -10.76 -9.56
N ASN A 29 10.25 -9.58 -9.20
CA ASN A 29 11.53 -9.04 -9.66
C ASN A 29 12.26 -8.38 -8.48
N PRO A 30 13.16 -9.10 -7.80
CA PRO A 30 13.89 -8.56 -6.66
C PRO A 30 14.91 -7.50 -7.08
N PRO A 31 15.11 -6.43 -6.28
CA PRO A 31 16.15 -5.45 -6.53
C PRO A 31 17.54 -6.06 -6.33
N TRP A 32 18.51 -5.54 -7.07
CA TRP A 32 19.93 -5.82 -6.86
C TRP A 32 20.43 -5.08 -5.61
N PRO A 33 21.50 -5.54 -4.95
CA PRO A 33 22.00 -4.90 -3.72
C PRO A 33 22.33 -3.41 -3.83
N GLY A 34 22.63 -2.92 -5.04
CA GLY A 34 22.95 -1.51 -5.31
C GLY A 34 21.80 -0.68 -5.86
N ASP A 35 20.63 -1.28 -6.09
CA ASP A 35 19.48 -0.58 -6.66
C ASP A 35 18.95 0.46 -5.68
N THR A 36 18.74 1.66 -6.20
CA THR A 36 18.23 2.83 -5.47
C THR A 36 16.78 3.10 -5.84
N LEU A 37 16.13 4.03 -5.15
CA LEU A 37 14.78 4.47 -5.52
C LEU A 37 14.69 5.01 -6.97
N ALA A 38 15.79 5.46 -7.56
CA ALA A 38 15.86 5.81 -8.97
C ALA A 38 15.71 4.62 -9.94
N ASP A 39 16.00 3.41 -9.48
CA ASP A 39 16.03 2.19 -10.28
C ASP A 39 14.70 1.41 -10.25
N VAL A 40 13.69 1.92 -9.53
CA VAL A 40 12.37 1.27 -9.36
C VAL A 40 11.70 0.94 -10.69
N ALA A 41 11.93 1.73 -11.74
CA ALA A 41 11.41 1.45 -13.07
C ALA A 41 11.84 0.07 -13.60
N GLY A 42 13.06 -0.37 -13.28
CA GLY A 42 13.58 -1.68 -13.68
C GLY A 42 12.86 -2.86 -13.02
N LEU A 43 12.15 -2.63 -11.91
CA LEU A 43 11.38 -3.65 -11.19
C LEU A 43 9.99 -3.87 -11.79
N LEU A 44 9.51 -2.97 -12.65
CA LEU A 44 8.10 -2.83 -13.03
C LEU A 44 7.87 -3.16 -14.51
N THR A 45 7.89 -4.45 -14.88
CA THR A 45 7.85 -4.93 -16.27
C THR A 45 6.78 -4.32 -17.17
N TRP A 46 5.60 -3.97 -16.65
CA TRP A 46 4.50 -3.41 -17.45
C TRP A 46 4.38 -1.88 -17.41
N TYR A 47 5.26 -1.18 -16.70
CA TYR A 47 5.19 0.27 -16.57
C TYR A 47 6.35 0.94 -17.31
N SER A 48 6.03 1.98 -18.08
CA SER A 48 7.02 2.69 -18.91
C SER A 48 7.20 4.17 -18.54
N PHE A 49 6.38 4.70 -17.63
CA PHE A 49 6.39 6.11 -17.21
C PHE A 49 6.50 6.22 -15.68
N VAL A 50 7.58 5.65 -15.13
CA VAL A 50 7.84 5.67 -13.69
C VAL A 50 8.54 6.96 -13.31
N ASN A 51 7.93 7.72 -12.39
CA ASN A 51 8.49 8.96 -11.87
C ASN A 51 9.13 8.73 -10.49
N THR A 52 10.46 8.80 -10.42
CA THR A 52 11.23 8.63 -9.19
C THR A 52 10.82 9.59 -8.08
N ASP A 53 10.40 10.82 -8.39
CA ASP A 53 10.01 11.79 -7.36
C ASP A 53 8.75 11.32 -6.61
N THR A 54 7.82 10.65 -7.31
CA THR A 54 6.62 10.08 -6.67
C THR A 54 6.96 8.91 -5.75
N THR A 55 7.93 8.07 -6.14
CA THR A 55 8.48 7.00 -5.28
C THR A 55 9.09 7.59 -4.01
N VAL A 56 9.94 8.60 -4.14
CA VAL A 56 10.61 9.25 -3.01
C VAL A 56 9.60 9.89 -2.06
N ASP A 57 8.57 10.54 -2.60
CA ASP A 57 7.49 11.16 -1.84
C ASP A 57 6.67 10.13 -1.05
N VAL A 58 6.27 9.02 -1.69
CA VAL A 58 5.53 7.93 -1.03
C VAL A 58 6.33 7.31 0.11
N VAL A 59 7.59 6.95 -0.13
CA VAL A 59 8.44 6.35 0.90
C VAL A 59 8.69 7.34 2.03
N GLY A 60 8.95 8.61 1.70
CA GLY A 60 9.17 9.68 2.67
C GLY A 60 7.96 9.91 3.57
N ASP A 61 6.76 10.00 2.99
CA ASP A 61 5.50 10.14 3.74
C ASP A 61 5.27 8.94 4.66
N LEU A 62 5.40 7.72 4.13
CA LEU A 62 5.17 6.49 4.89
C LEU A 62 6.08 6.40 6.12
N LEU A 63 7.39 6.62 5.93
CA LEU A 63 8.35 6.60 7.03
C LEU A 63 8.11 7.73 8.01
N GLY A 64 7.85 8.96 7.53
CA GLY A 64 7.57 10.10 8.41
C GLY A 64 6.32 9.87 9.27
N ARG A 65 5.29 9.21 8.73
CA ARG A 65 4.09 8.80 9.49
C ARG A 65 4.41 7.75 10.54
N ARG A 66 5.26 6.77 10.22
CA ARG A 66 5.72 5.76 11.17
C ARG A 66 6.61 6.32 12.27
N GLU A 67 7.45 7.30 11.97
CA GLU A 67 8.23 8.03 12.98
C GLU A 67 7.32 8.74 14.00
N ARG A 68 6.13 9.17 13.58
CA ARG A 68 5.11 9.76 14.48
C ARG A 68 4.24 8.72 15.19
N GLY A 69 4.50 7.42 14.98
CA GLY A 69 3.73 6.33 15.59
C GLY A 69 2.37 6.07 14.94
N GLU A 70 2.11 6.60 13.74
CA GLU A 70 0.87 6.32 13.03
C GLU A 70 0.81 4.86 12.56
N VAL A 71 -0.40 4.30 12.50
CA VAL A 71 -0.66 3.00 11.88
C VAL A 71 -0.85 3.24 10.38
N VAL A 72 0.01 2.63 9.57
CA VAL A 72 -0.01 2.79 8.10
C VAL A 72 -0.34 1.50 7.35
N PHE A 73 -0.40 0.37 8.06
CA PHE A 73 -0.68 -0.94 7.46
C PHE A 73 -1.57 -1.76 8.40
N HIS A 74 -2.56 -2.45 7.82
CA HIS A 74 -3.38 -3.44 8.52
C HIS A 74 -3.34 -4.77 7.79
N SER A 75 -3.15 -5.83 8.57
CA SER A 75 -3.46 -7.17 8.11
C SER A 75 -4.97 -7.39 8.14
N ILE A 76 -5.52 -7.89 7.03
CA ILE A 76 -6.97 -8.02 6.82
C ILE A 76 -7.50 -9.43 7.11
N TYR A 77 -6.62 -10.36 7.46
CA TYR A 77 -6.94 -11.73 7.90
C TYR A 77 -6.49 -11.95 9.34
N THR A 78 -7.24 -12.77 10.07
CA THR A 78 -6.94 -13.17 11.44
C THR A 78 -5.79 -14.17 11.51
N GLU A 79 -5.16 -14.32 12.69
CA GLU A 79 -4.11 -15.31 12.87
C GLU A 79 -4.61 -16.76 12.69
N ALA A 80 -5.86 -17.05 13.05
CA ALA A 80 -6.47 -18.36 12.82
C ALA A 80 -6.64 -18.67 11.32
N GLU A 81 -7.05 -17.68 10.53
CA GLU A 81 -7.12 -17.80 9.07
C GLU A 81 -5.72 -18.01 8.49
N LYS A 82 -4.73 -17.22 8.90
CA LYS A 82 -3.33 -17.36 8.47
C LYS A 82 -2.66 -18.66 8.92
N ALA A 83 -3.11 -19.26 10.02
CA ALA A 83 -2.64 -20.58 10.43
C ALA A 83 -3.17 -21.68 9.51
N SER A 84 -4.39 -21.49 8.96
CA SER A 84 -5.03 -22.42 8.04
C SER A 84 -4.52 -22.26 6.60
N ASP A 85 -4.33 -21.02 6.15
CA ASP A 85 -3.71 -20.67 4.87
C ASP A 85 -2.58 -19.65 5.10
N PRO A 86 -1.32 -20.11 5.16
CA PRO A 86 -0.19 -19.23 5.40
C PRO A 86 0.02 -18.14 4.36
N THR A 87 -0.49 -18.29 3.14
CA THR A 87 -0.35 -17.30 2.06
C THR A 87 -1.11 -16.01 2.37
N LEU A 88 -2.09 -16.05 3.29
CA LEU A 88 -2.81 -14.88 3.79
C LEU A 88 -1.93 -13.89 4.58
N ARG A 89 -0.66 -14.23 4.82
CA ARG A 89 0.34 -13.28 5.31
C ARG A 89 0.81 -12.31 4.23
N ASP A 90 0.68 -12.65 2.96
CA ASP A 90 1.15 -11.87 1.81
C ASP A 90 0.07 -10.90 1.30
N THR A 91 -0.74 -10.37 2.21
CA THR A 91 -1.86 -9.47 1.89
C THR A 91 -2.19 -8.55 3.06
N GLY A 92 -2.72 -7.38 2.71
CA GLY A 92 -3.14 -6.36 3.66
C GLY A 92 -3.49 -5.07 2.96
N ILE A 93 -3.72 -4.02 3.75
CA ILE A 93 -4.01 -2.69 3.23
C ILE A 93 -3.07 -1.67 3.87
N PHE A 94 -2.50 -0.80 3.05
CA PHE A 94 -1.87 0.42 3.52
C PHE A 94 -2.91 1.52 3.64
N VAL A 95 -2.80 2.38 4.65
CA VAL A 95 -3.75 3.48 4.91
C VAL A 95 -3.08 4.81 4.69
N SER A 96 -3.63 5.62 3.79
CA SER A 96 -3.32 7.03 3.60
C SER A 96 -4.49 7.85 4.14
N SER A 97 -4.42 8.21 5.42
CA SER A 97 -5.48 8.95 6.12
C SER A 97 -5.67 10.34 5.54
N ALA A 98 -6.92 10.77 5.37
CA ALA A 98 -7.26 12.10 4.89
C ALA A 98 -6.51 13.20 5.67
N GLN A 99 -5.93 14.14 4.94
CA GLN A 99 -5.26 15.32 5.47
C GLN A 99 -6.17 16.54 5.30
N GLY A 100 -6.09 17.46 6.26
CA GLY A 100 -6.96 18.63 6.30
C GLY A 100 -8.30 18.36 6.99
N SER A 101 -9.15 19.39 7.04
CA SER A 101 -10.43 19.33 7.74
C SER A 101 -11.51 18.72 6.85
N THR A 102 -12.07 17.58 7.27
CA THR A 102 -13.34 17.09 6.73
C THR A 102 -14.46 17.91 7.35
N ALA A 103 -15.07 18.79 6.56
CA ALA A 103 -16.15 19.66 7.04
C ALA A 103 -17.35 18.82 7.52
N GLY A 104 -17.40 18.54 8.83
CA GLY A 104 -18.59 18.01 9.52
C GLY A 104 -18.82 16.49 9.44
N GLY A 105 -17.81 15.67 9.10
CA GLY A 105 -17.98 14.21 9.05
C GLY A 105 -16.68 13.43 8.86
N ARG A 106 -16.78 12.09 8.86
CA ARG A 106 -15.64 11.21 8.56
C ARG A 106 -15.26 11.28 7.07
N PRO A 107 -13.97 11.17 6.72
CA PRO A 107 -13.52 11.18 5.32
C PRO A 107 -14.13 10.04 4.51
N ARG A 108 -14.42 10.32 3.24
CA ARG A 108 -14.83 9.32 2.25
C ARG A 108 -13.66 8.40 1.90
N VAL A 109 -13.99 7.20 1.45
CA VAL A 109 -13.02 6.13 1.18
C VAL A 109 -12.76 5.92 -0.32
N ALA A 110 -11.50 5.69 -0.67
CA ALA A 110 -11.10 5.08 -1.94
C ALA A 110 -10.21 3.85 -1.69
N VAL A 111 -10.37 2.80 -2.49
CA VAL A 111 -9.51 1.61 -2.47
C VAL A 111 -8.72 1.57 -3.77
N CYS A 112 -7.41 1.77 -3.70
CA CYS A 112 -6.50 1.73 -4.85
C CYS A 112 -5.91 0.32 -4.99
N SER A 113 -6.25 -0.36 -6.08
CA SER A 113 -5.68 -1.66 -6.44
C SER A 113 -4.67 -1.50 -7.56
N ALA A 114 -3.40 -1.77 -7.29
CA ALA A 114 -2.36 -1.64 -8.31
C ALA A 114 -2.53 -2.69 -9.42
N GLY A 115 -2.27 -2.27 -10.65
CA GLY A 115 -2.03 -3.15 -11.77
C GLY A 115 -0.73 -3.94 -11.59
N GLY A 116 -0.42 -4.73 -12.62
CA GLY A 116 0.60 -5.76 -12.57
C GLY A 116 0.09 -7.12 -13.03
N GLY A 117 -0.94 -7.14 -13.89
CA GLY A 117 -1.38 -8.33 -14.62
C GLY A 117 -1.65 -9.58 -13.78
N PHE A 118 -1.89 -9.43 -12.47
CA PHE A 118 -1.87 -10.51 -11.48
C PHE A 118 -0.56 -11.33 -11.40
N ALA A 119 0.59 -10.87 -11.93
CA ALA A 119 1.89 -11.48 -11.63
C ALA A 119 2.63 -10.77 -10.49
N TYR A 120 2.35 -9.49 -10.26
CA TYR A 120 2.84 -8.74 -9.10
C TYR A 120 1.90 -7.58 -8.78
N VAL A 121 2.13 -6.95 -7.62
CA VAL A 121 1.42 -5.73 -7.22
C VAL A 121 2.35 -4.54 -7.37
N GLY A 122 2.04 -3.64 -8.30
CA GLY A 122 2.87 -2.46 -8.61
C GLY A 122 2.73 -1.32 -7.60
N SER A 123 2.59 -1.62 -6.30
CA SER A 123 2.10 -0.69 -5.27
C SER A 123 2.82 0.66 -5.25
N ILE A 124 4.15 0.65 -5.21
CA ILE A 124 4.96 1.87 -5.07
C ILE A 124 4.75 2.88 -6.20
N HIS A 125 4.37 2.42 -7.39
CA HIS A 125 4.20 3.28 -8.57
C HIS A 125 2.74 3.51 -8.93
N ASP A 126 1.90 2.49 -8.82
CA ASP A 126 0.51 2.57 -9.25
C ASP A 126 -0.41 2.98 -8.10
N SER A 127 -0.65 2.14 -7.10
CA SER A 127 -1.67 2.46 -6.08
C SER A 127 -1.23 3.49 -5.03
N MET A 128 0.00 3.43 -4.52
CA MET A 128 0.42 4.28 -3.38
C MET A 128 0.49 5.78 -3.72
N PRO A 129 1.03 6.21 -4.88
CA PRO A 129 1.04 7.62 -5.23
C PRO A 129 -0.37 8.20 -5.37
N HIS A 130 -1.31 7.46 -5.95
CA HIS A 130 -2.71 7.88 -6.04
C HIS A 130 -3.37 7.94 -4.66
N ALA A 131 -3.12 6.96 -3.79
CA ALA A 131 -3.63 6.97 -2.42
C ALA A 131 -3.10 8.16 -1.60
N LEU A 132 -1.82 8.48 -1.74
CA LEU A 132 -1.21 9.66 -1.10
C LEU A 132 -1.75 10.97 -1.67
N TRP A 133 -1.98 11.04 -2.99
CA TRP A 133 -2.61 12.21 -3.58
C TRP A 133 -4.03 12.40 -3.03
N LEU A 134 -4.84 11.34 -3.01
CA LEU A 134 -6.21 11.37 -2.47
C LEU A 134 -6.25 11.79 -1.00
N SER A 135 -5.28 11.32 -0.20
CA SER A 135 -5.16 11.69 1.21
C SER A 135 -4.93 13.17 1.41
N ARG A 136 -4.04 13.77 0.61
CA ARG A 136 -3.80 15.21 0.59
C ARG A 136 -5.02 16.04 0.14
N HIS A 137 -6.03 15.39 -0.45
CA HIS A 137 -7.26 16.01 -0.94
C HIS A 137 -8.51 15.60 -0.14
N GLY A 138 -8.34 15.14 1.10
CA GLY A 138 -9.43 14.94 2.05
C GLY A 138 -10.15 13.59 2.00
N TYR A 139 -9.60 12.61 1.29
CA TYR A 139 -10.10 11.23 1.27
C TYR A 139 -9.20 10.32 2.09
N THR A 140 -9.74 9.33 2.80
CA THR A 140 -8.90 8.25 3.31
C THR A 140 -8.78 7.20 2.22
N ALA A 141 -7.57 6.96 1.73
CA ALA A 141 -7.31 6.01 0.67
C ALA A 141 -6.60 4.76 1.19
N PHE A 142 -7.01 3.59 0.73
CA PHE A 142 -6.41 2.31 1.07
C PHE A 142 -5.70 1.74 -0.15
N THR A 143 -4.41 1.40 -0.02
CA THR A 143 -3.69 0.64 -1.05
C THR A 143 -3.77 -0.84 -0.74
N LEU A 144 -4.34 -1.64 -1.65
CA LEU A 144 -4.45 -3.08 -1.49
C LEU A 144 -3.16 -3.80 -1.92
N GLN A 145 -2.55 -4.53 -0.99
CA GLN A 145 -1.64 -5.62 -1.30
C GLN A 145 -2.46 -6.92 -1.43
N TYR A 146 -2.68 -7.36 -2.67
CA TYR A 146 -3.37 -8.62 -2.96
C TYR A 146 -2.37 -9.73 -3.29
N ARG A 147 -2.77 -11.00 -3.12
CA ARG A 147 -1.99 -12.11 -3.65
C ARG A 147 -2.08 -12.15 -5.18
N PRO A 148 -0.96 -12.14 -5.92
CA PRO A 148 -0.93 -12.04 -7.38
C PRO A 148 -1.40 -13.34 -8.04
N ASP A 149 -2.72 -13.51 -8.04
CA ASP A 149 -3.51 -14.54 -8.72
C ASP A 149 -4.92 -13.99 -8.91
N LEU A 150 -5.60 -14.34 -10.01
CA LEU A 150 -6.91 -13.79 -10.33
C LEU A 150 -7.95 -14.10 -9.24
N ARG A 151 -8.01 -15.36 -8.77
CA ARG A 151 -9.03 -15.78 -7.80
C ARG A 151 -8.71 -15.24 -6.41
N SER A 152 -7.47 -15.42 -5.99
CA SER A 152 -7.00 -15.01 -4.67
C SER A 152 -7.00 -13.49 -4.53
N GLY A 153 -6.56 -12.77 -5.56
CA GLY A 153 -6.56 -11.31 -5.56
C GLY A 153 -7.96 -10.70 -5.52
N CYS A 154 -8.92 -11.26 -6.26
CA CYS A 154 -10.33 -10.85 -6.14
C CYS A 154 -10.90 -11.15 -4.74
N ALA A 155 -10.54 -12.28 -4.14
CA ALA A 155 -10.96 -12.61 -2.78
C ALA A 155 -10.35 -11.65 -1.73
N ASP A 156 -9.08 -11.27 -1.90
CA ASP A 156 -8.38 -10.32 -1.03
C ASP A 156 -8.98 -8.92 -1.16
N LEU A 157 -9.37 -8.50 -2.37
CA LEU A 157 -10.10 -7.24 -2.58
C LEU A 157 -11.45 -7.25 -1.87
N ALA A 158 -12.24 -8.31 -2.03
CA ALA A 158 -13.52 -8.45 -1.33
C ALA A 158 -13.34 -8.45 0.19
N ARG A 159 -12.29 -9.12 0.69
CA ARG A 159 -11.92 -9.11 2.11
C ARG A 159 -11.53 -7.71 2.58
N ALA A 160 -10.74 -6.96 1.82
CA ALA A 160 -10.32 -5.61 2.17
C ALA A 160 -11.51 -4.66 2.29
N ILE A 161 -12.44 -4.70 1.31
CA ILE A 161 -13.69 -3.92 1.36
C ILE A 161 -14.50 -4.30 2.61
N SER A 162 -14.69 -5.60 2.87
CA SER A 162 -15.38 -6.06 4.07
C SER A 162 -14.70 -5.60 5.37
N PHE A 163 -13.36 -5.64 5.42
CA PHE A 163 -12.56 -5.20 6.56
C PHE A 163 -12.82 -3.72 6.84
N ILE A 164 -12.71 -2.87 5.81
CA ILE A 164 -12.94 -1.42 5.90
C ILE A 164 -14.36 -1.11 6.40
N HIS A 165 -15.38 -1.74 5.81
CA HIS A 165 -16.77 -1.54 6.23
C HIS A 165 -17.01 -1.99 7.68
N SER A 166 -16.49 -3.15 8.07
CA SER A 166 -16.69 -3.69 9.43
C SER A 166 -15.96 -2.92 10.53
N ARG A 167 -14.93 -2.14 10.16
CA ARG A 167 -14.06 -1.40 11.08
C ARG A 167 -14.06 0.11 10.80
N ALA A 168 -15.08 0.62 10.12
CA ALA A 168 -15.14 2.02 9.72
C ALA A 168 -15.01 3.01 10.90
N ASP A 169 -15.55 2.65 12.07
CA ASP A 169 -15.42 3.45 13.29
C ASP A 169 -13.99 3.42 13.84
N GLU A 170 -13.32 2.27 13.84
CA GLU A 170 -11.91 2.13 14.25
C GLU A 170 -10.96 2.87 13.31
N LEU A 171 -11.29 2.88 12.02
CA LEU A 171 -10.51 3.53 10.96
C LEU A 171 -10.83 5.02 10.80
N ASP A 172 -11.84 5.53 11.51
CA ASP A 172 -12.37 6.89 11.38
C ASP A 172 -12.71 7.29 9.93
N VAL A 173 -13.45 6.42 9.23
CA VAL A 173 -13.87 6.66 7.83
C VAL A 173 -15.38 6.52 7.62
N ASP A 174 -15.91 7.18 6.60
CA ASP A 174 -17.24 6.90 6.04
C ASP A 174 -17.09 6.00 4.80
N PRO A 175 -17.38 4.69 4.92
CA PRO A 175 -17.21 3.74 3.82
C PRO A 175 -18.38 3.77 2.82
N ALA A 176 -19.41 4.59 3.04
CA ALA A 176 -20.53 4.67 2.10
C ALA A 176 -20.10 5.33 0.78
N CYS A 177 -20.55 4.74 -0.33
CA CYS A 177 -20.22 5.18 -1.70
C CYS A 177 -18.70 5.25 -1.98
N TYR A 178 -17.94 4.25 -1.50
CA TYR A 178 -16.50 4.17 -1.76
C TYR A 178 -16.18 4.09 -3.26
N SER A 179 -15.01 4.59 -3.65
CA SER A 179 -14.44 4.40 -4.99
C SER A 179 -13.49 3.21 -5.01
N LEU A 180 -13.46 2.49 -6.13
CA LEU A 180 -12.49 1.45 -6.46
C LEU A 180 -11.77 1.80 -7.76
#